data_AF-A0A0F0IFU0-F1
#
_entry.id   AF-A0A0F0IFU0-F1
#
_cell.length_a   1.000
_cell.length_b   1.000
_cell.length_c   1.000
_cell.angle_alpha   90.00
_cell.angle_beta   90.00
_cell.angle_gamma   90.00
#
_symmetry.space_group_name_H-M   'P 1'
#
loop_
_entity.id
_entity.type
_entity.pdbx_description
1 polymer ?
#
loop_
_entity_poly.entity_id
_entity_poly.type
_entity_poly.pdbx_seq_one_letter_code
_entity_poly.pdbx_strand_id
1 'polypeptide(L)' 'MPTPESAAFLAKKPTVPPTYEGVDFEDNVAVHNARDAIIREQWVRSMMSRLVGEELGKCYAREGVNHLEK' A
#
# COMPACT_ATOMS: atom_id res chain seq x y z
N MET A 1 -3.68 19.39 3.39
CA MET A 1 -2.34 18.97 3.85
C MET A 1 -2.43 17.53 4.29
N PRO A 2 -1.46 16.66 3.98
CA PRO A 2 -1.45 15.32 4.56
C PRO A 2 -1.31 15.42 6.08
N THR A 3 -2.06 14.58 6.79
CA THR A 3 -1.92 14.45 8.25
C THR A 3 -0.49 14.02 8.58
N PRO A 4 0.19 14.67 9.55
CA PRO A 4 1.54 14.28 9.93
C PRO A 4 1.58 12.82 10.43
N GLU A 5 2.59 12.08 10.01
CA GLU A 5 2.78 10.68 10.43
C GLU A 5 3.15 10.62 11.92
N SER A 6 2.57 9.68 12.66
CA SER A 6 2.83 9.52 14.10
C SER A 6 4.23 8.96 14.38
N ALA A 7 4.79 9.25 15.56
CA ALA A 7 6.10 8.71 15.95
C ALA A 7 6.14 7.17 15.94
N ALA A 8 5.04 6.51 16.35
CA ALA A 8 4.92 5.06 16.33
C ALA A 8 4.93 4.49 14.91
N PHE A 9 4.38 5.22 13.94
CA PHE A 9 4.41 4.81 12.54
C PHE A 9 5.82 4.96 11.96
N LEU A 10 6.48 6.09 12.21
CA LEU A 10 7.84 6.33 11.74
C LEU A 10 8.82 5.28 12.28
N ALA A 11 8.67 4.88 13.54
CA ALA A 11 9.51 3.85 14.17
C ALA A 11 9.37 2.45 13.54
N LYS A 12 8.22 2.14 12.94
CA LYS A 12 7.92 0.83 12.33
C LYS A 12 7.94 0.82 10.81
N LYS A 13 8.23 1.97 10.18
CA LYS A 13 8.23 2.09 8.73
C LYS A 13 9.44 1.33 8.18
N PRO A 14 9.26 0.38 7.25
CA PRO A 14 10.37 -0.30 6.62
C PRO A 14 11.27 0.71 5.90
N THR A 15 12.58 0.62 6.11
CA THR A 15 13.59 1.45 5.43
C THR A 15 14.19 0.77 4.21
N VAL A 16 13.90 -0.52 4.03
CA VAL A 16 14.39 -1.36 2.93
C VAL A 16 13.35 -1.41 1.81
N PRO A 17 13.79 -1.59 0.55
CA PRO A 17 12.86 -1.76 -0.57
C PRO A 17 12.04 -3.07 -0.41
N PRO A 18 10.79 -3.11 -0.92
CA PRO A 18 9.93 -4.29 -0.85
C PRO A 18 10.32 -5.35 -1.90
N THR A 19 11.55 -5.86 -1.83
CA THR A 19 12.08 -6.91 -2.71
C THR A 19 13.09 -7.76 -1.95
N TYR A 20 13.30 -8.99 -2.41
CA TYR A 20 14.41 -9.85 -1.94
C TYR A 20 15.67 -9.70 -2.80
N GLU A 21 15.64 -8.88 -3.84
CA GLU A 21 16.82 -8.62 -4.68
C GLU A 21 17.94 -7.99 -3.84
N GLY A 22 19.09 -8.65 -3.79
CA GLY A 22 20.27 -8.19 -3.05
C GLY A 22 20.20 -8.41 -1.53
N VAL A 23 19.22 -9.18 -1.03
CA VAL A 23 19.15 -9.57 0.39
C VAL A 23 20.08 -10.76 0.64
N ASP A 24 20.89 -10.67 1.68
CA ASP A 24 21.65 -11.81 2.19
C ASP A 24 20.72 -12.75 2.95
N PHE A 25 20.55 -13.98 2.44
CA PHE A 25 19.64 -14.97 3.02
C PHE A 25 20.19 -15.64 4.28
N GLU A 26 21.50 -15.53 4.54
CA GLU A 26 22.09 -16.03 5.79
C GLU A 26 21.86 -15.03 6.95
N ASP A 27 21.58 -13.76 6.64
CA ASP A 27 21.15 -12.76 7.63
C ASP A 27 19.63 -12.79 7.82
N ASN A 28 19.20 -13.50 8.86
CA ASN A 28 17.79 -13.57 9.25
C ASN A 28 17.14 -12.18 9.45
N VAL A 29 17.89 -11.20 9.96
CA VAL A 29 17.35 -9.85 10.21
C VAL A 29 17.06 -9.16 8.88
N ALA A 30 17.97 -9.26 7.91
CA ALA A 30 17.78 -8.71 6.57
C ALA A 30 16.57 -9.35 5.86
N VAL A 31 16.43 -10.68 5.96
CA VAL A 31 15.29 -11.41 5.39
C VAL A 31 13.96 -10.96 6.00
N HIS A 32 13.90 -10.83 7.32
CA HIS A 32 12.68 -10.37 8.00
C HIS A 32 12.31 -8.94 7.63
N ASN A 33 13.29 -8.03 7.54
CA ASN A 33 13.04 -6.65 7.13
C ASN A 33 12.51 -6.55 5.69
N ALA A 34 13.07 -7.32 4.76
CA ALA A 34 12.59 -7.37 3.37
C ALA A 34 11.16 -7.93 3.30
N ARG A 35 10.88 -9.00 4.06
CA ARG A 35 9.53 -9.57 4.16
C ARG A 35 8.51 -8.55 4.67
N ASP A 36 8.83 -7.79 5.71
CA ASP A 36 7.94 -6.77 6.26
C ASP A 36 7.66 -5.64 5.26
N ALA A 37 8.68 -5.20 4.51
CA ALA A 37 8.52 -4.24 3.43
C ALA A 37 7.57 -4.76 2.34
N ILE A 38 7.75 -6.01 1.91
CA ILE A 38 6.92 -6.65 0.88
C ILE A 38 5.46 -6.75 1.35
N ILE A 39 5.22 -7.29 2.54
CA ILE A 39 3.86 -7.46 3.08
C ILE A 39 3.16 -6.12 3.19
N ARG A 40 3.86 -5.09 3.68
CA ARG A 40 3.30 -3.73 3.74
C ARG A 40 2.88 -3.23 2.37
N GLU A 41 3.74 -3.35 1.36
CA GLU A 41 3.44 -2.89 0.00
C GLU A 41 2.25 -3.65 -0.62
N GLN A 42 2.12 -4.95 -0.34
CA GLN A 42 0.94 -5.73 -0.74
C GLN A 42 -0.35 -5.18 -0.14
N TRP A 43 -0.35 -4.84 1.16
CA TRP A 43 -1.49 -4.20 1.81
C TRP A 43 -1.79 -2.81 1.26
N VAL A 44 -0.77 -2.00 0.97
CA VAL A 44 -0.95 -0.67 0.34
C VAL A 44 -1.64 -0.82 -1.02
N ARG A 45 -1.19 -1.75 -1.86
CA ARG A 45 -1.81 -2.01 -3.18
C ARG A 45 -3.25 -2.48 -3.06
N SER A 46 -3.54 -3.38 -2.12
CA SER A 46 -4.91 -3.83 -1.84
C SER A 46 -5.80 -2.66 -1.42
N MET A 47 -5.29 -1.78 -0.54
CA MET A 47 -5.99 -0.58 -0.10
C MET A 47 -6.24 0.41 -1.24
N MET A 48 -5.25 0.64 -2.11
CA MET A 48 -5.38 1.50 -3.28
C MET A 48 -6.49 1.00 -4.21
N SER A 49 -6.52 -0.30 -4.51
CA SER A 49 -7.58 -0.90 -5.33
C SER A 49 -8.96 -0.73 -4.69
N ARG A 50 -9.08 -0.89 -3.38
CA ARG A 50 -10.34 -0.66 -2.65
C ARG A 50 -10.81 0.79 -2.76
N LEU A 51 -9.92 1.75 -2.54
CA LEU A 51 -10.26 3.19 -2.62
C LEU A 51 -10.73 3.57 -4.03
N VAL A 52 -10.04 3.10 -5.08
CA VAL A 52 -10.47 3.33 -6.46
C VAL A 52 -11.84 2.68 -6.71
N GLY A 53 -12.06 1.46 -6.24
CA GLY A 53 -13.35 0.79 -6.32
C GLY A 53 -14.48 1.56 -5.64
N GLU A 54 -14.23 2.14 -4.47
CA GLU A 54 -15.19 2.99 -3.75
C GLU A 54 -15.53 4.27 -4.52
N GLU A 55 -14.53 4.95 -5.08
CA GLU A 55 -14.76 6.13 -5.92
C GLU A 55 -15.52 5.79 -7.21
N LEU A 56 -15.24 4.65 -7.85
CA LEU A 56 -16.01 4.15 -8.99
C LEU A 56 -17.46 3.82 -8.59
N GLY A 57 -17.68 3.22 -7.42
CA GLY A 57 -19.01 2.98 -6.88
C GLY A 57 -19.81 4.27 -6.64
N LYS A 58 -19.16 5.33 -6.16
CA LYS A 58 -19.77 6.66 -6.03
C LYS A 58 -20.14 7.26 -7.39
N CYS A 59 -19.27 7.11 -8.40
CA CYS A 59 -19.56 7.54 -9.77
C CYS A 59 -20.80 6.82 -10.32
N TYR A 60 -20.84 5.49 -10.19
CA TYR A 60 -21.99 4.68 -10.58
C TYR A 60 -23.29 5.18 -9.92
N ALA A 61 -23.26 5.39 -8.60
CA ALA A 61 -24.42 5.84 -7.84
C ALA A 61 -24.88 7.26 -8.22
N ARG A 62 -23.95 8.16 -8.57
CA ARG A 62 -24.26 9.55 -8.90
C ARG A 62 -24.73 9.73 -10.35
N GLU A 63 -24.04 9.12 -11.29
CA GLU A 63 -24.27 9.31 -12.74
C GLU A 63 -25.32 8.35 -13.33
N GLY A 64 -25.65 7.27 -12.62
CA GLY A 64 -26.70 6.33 -13.03
C GLY A 64 -26.39 5.70 -14.39
N VAL A 65 -27.30 5.81 -15.36
CA VAL A 65 -27.10 5.24 -16.72
C VAL A 65 -25.91 5.85 -17.47
N ASN A 66 -25.43 7.03 -17.06
CA ASN A 66 -24.33 7.74 -17.70
C ASN A 66 -22.95 7.40 -17.10
N HIS A 67 -22.85 6.51 -16.12
CA HIS A 67 -21.57 6.24 -15.42
C HIS A 67 -20.42 5.71 -16.29
N LEU A 68 -20.71 5.29 -17.53
CA LEU A 68 -19.73 4.90 -18.54
C LEU A 68 -19.64 5.89 -19.71
N GLU A 69 -20.56 6.86 -19.78
CA GLU A 69 -20.52 7.95 -20.75
C GLU A 69 -19.68 9.09 -20.17
N LYS A 70 -18.77 9.64 -20.98
CA LYS A 70 -18.00 10.85 -20.68
C LYS A 70 -18.55 12.01 -21.49
#